data_AF-A0A814WHJ6-F1
#
_entry.id   AF-A0A814WHJ6-F1
#
_cell.length_a   1.000
_cell.length_b   1.000
_cell.length_c   1.000
_cell.angle_alpha   90.00
_cell.angle_beta   90.00
_cell.angle_gamma   90.00
#
_symmetry.space_group_name_H-M   'P 1'
#
loop_
_entity.id
_entity.type
_entity.pdbx_description
1 polymer ?
#
loop_
_entity_poly.entity_id
_entity_poly.type
_entity_poly.pdbx_seq_one_letter_code
_entity_poly.pdbx_strand_id
1 'polypeptide(L)'
;MSIFRRIALAIIIALWLTSSAGATNSIVSTTNTTIATTTPTPPCSPTSVGSASTLYTTSSGSGTSYTCFSYAWTSPATGLVTLAFEFRHDPDHWFLDDVSVYAGPVQMLNNTGFETGSLSPWVRTTPYGTCSGVAGYVCNSYSPRSGSYHLCDGSNGCADRISQQFTATAGQIYVVSFWLKSGATGSTISAKVTLS
;
A
#
# COMPACT_ATOMS: atom_id res chain seq x y z
N MET A 1 -7.73 8.64 80.37
CA MET A 1 -6.70 8.67 79.32
C MET A 1 -7.42 8.89 78.00
N SER A 2 -7.42 10.14 77.57
CA SER A 2 -8.44 10.75 76.69
C SER A 2 -8.06 10.71 75.21
N ILE A 3 -9.04 10.29 74.41
CA ILE A 3 -9.35 10.64 73.01
C ILE A 3 -8.56 11.84 72.44
N PHE A 4 -7.80 11.59 71.36
CA PHE A 4 -7.25 12.64 70.51
C PHE A 4 -8.27 13.03 69.43
N ARG A 5 -9.00 14.12 69.69
CA ARG A 5 -9.62 14.95 68.64
C ARG A 5 -8.52 15.79 68.00
N ARG A 6 -8.29 15.66 66.69
CA ARG A 6 -7.48 16.64 65.95
C ARG A 6 -8.39 17.75 65.42
N ILE A 7 -8.07 18.94 65.89
CA ILE A 7 -8.70 20.22 65.67
C ILE A 7 -8.33 20.73 64.28
N ALA A 8 -9.33 21.16 63.51
CA ALA A 8 -9.18 21.82 62.23
C ALA A 8 -8.67 23.25 62.43
N LEU A 9 -7.65 23.66 61.66
CA LEU A 9 -7.21 25.04 61.56
C LEU A 9 -7.65 25.59 60.20
N ALA A 10 -8.56 26.55 60.23
CA ALA A 10 -9.06 27.27 59.07
C ALA A 10 -8.15 28.46 58.75
N ILE A 11 -7.67 28.55 57.52
CA ILE A 11 -7.03 29.76 56.98
C ILE A 11 -8.07 30.46 56.10
N ILE A 12 -8.45 31.67 56.50
CA ILE A 12 -9.32 32.59 55.76
C ILE A 12 -8.41 33.46 54.88
N ILE A 13 -8.55 33.35 53.56
CA ILE A 13 -8.03 34.35 52.60
C ILE A 13 -9.23 34.90 51.85
N ALA A 14 -9.45 36.21 52.00
CA ALA A 14 -10.53 36.95 51.35
C ALA A 14 -10.19 37.23 49.88
N LEU A 15 -11.18 37.01 49.03
CA LEU A 15 -11.22 37.23 47.59
C LEU A 15 -11.60 38.70 47.29
N TRP A 16 -10.93 39.37 46.34
CA TRP A 16 -11.55 40.41 45.51
C TRP A 16 -11.10 40.24 44.05
N LEU A 17 -12.09 40.34 43.16
CA LEU A 17 -12.10 39.91 41.77
C LEU A 17 -11.29 40.83 40.83
N THR A 18 -10.66 40.22 39.82
CA THR A 18 -10.67 40.76 38.46
C THR A 18 -11.07 39.67 37.46
N SER A 19 -12.00 40.03 36.59
CA SER A 19 -12.75 39.17 35.68
C SER A 19 -11.95 38.72 34.46
N SER A 20 -12.17 37.48 34.01
CA SER A 20 -12.55 37.24 32.61
C SER A 20 -13.11 35.82 32.40
N ALA A 21 -14.28 35.80 31.74
CA ALA A 21 -14.92 34.73 30.97
C ALA A 21 -15.03 33.32 31.58
N GLY A 22 -16.28 32.90 31.80
CA GLY A 22 -16.65 31.64 32.42
C GLY A 22 -16.09 30.39 31.76
N ALA A 23 -15.60 29.47 32.59
CA ALA A 23 -15.45 28.08 32.22
C ALA A 23 -16.86 27.48 32.06
N THR A 24 -17.33 27.37 30.83
CA THR A 24 -18.41 26.44 30.52
C THR A 24 -17.86 25.03 30.67
N ASN A 25 -18.46 24.26 31.58
CA ASN A 25 -18.32 22.81 31.59
C ASN A 25 -18.81 22.30 30.23
N SER A 26 -17.90 22.14 29.27
CA SER A 26 -18.18 21.40 28.06
C SER A 26 -18.08 19.93 28.44
N ILE A 27 -19.24 19.32 28.70
CA ILE A 27 -19.39 17.88 28.62
C ILE A 27 -18.94 17.55 27.19
N VAL A 28 -17.76 16.96 27.06
CA VAL A 28 -17.37 16.31 25.80
C VAL A 28 -18.39 15.20 25.62
N SER A 29 -19.42 15.49 24.83
CA SER A 29 -20.24 14.47 24.22
C SER A 29 -19.25 13.61 23.43
N THR A 30 -18.92 12.45 23.95
CA THR A 30 -18.24 11.41 23.19
C THR A 30 -19.26 10.95 22.15
N THR A 31 -19.40 11.73 21.08
CA THR A 31 -19.85 11.18 19.82
C THR A 31 -18.81 10.14 19.51
N ASN A 32 -19.18 8.86 19.72
CA ASN A 32 -18.54 7.74 19.08
C ASN A 32 -18.55 8.08 17.59
N THR A 33 -17.48 8.71 17.13
CA THR A 33 -17.24 8.93 15.73
C THR A 33 -16.83 7.56 15.25
N THR A 34 -17.83 6.74 14.92
CA THR A 34 -17.64 5.62 14.02
C THR A 34 -17.09 6.24 12.75
N ILE A 35 -15.76 6.30 12.65
CA ILE A 35 -15.09 6.49 11.37
C ILE A 35 -15.56 5.29 10.57
N ALA A 36 -16.50 5.53 9.65
CA ALA A 36 -16.88 4.55 8.67
C ALA A 36 -15.61 4.30 7.85
N THR A 37 -14.86 3.27 8.23
CA THR A 37 -13.82 2.70 7.39
C THR A 37 -14.54 2.08 6.21
N THR A 38 -14.86 2.91 5.21
CA THR A 38 -15.37 2.43 3.94
C THR A 38 -14.27 1.57 3.34
N THR A 39 -14.56 0.28 3.17
CA THR A 39 -13.71 -0.60 2.38
C THR A 39 -13.47 0.08 1.03
N PRO A 40 -12.22 0.39 0.67
CA PRO A 40 -11.95 1.03 -0.60
C PRO A 40 -12.44 0.09 -1.70
N THR A 41 -13.31 0.61 -2.56
CA THR A 41 -13.78 -0.14 -3.72
C THR A 41 -12.58 -0.46 -4.60
N PRO A 42 -12.35 -1.74 -4.96
CA PRO A 42 -11.26 -2.08 -5.87
C PRO A 42 -11.37 -1.30 -7.18
N PRO A 43 -10.24 -0.87 -7.78
CA PRO A 43 -10.24 -0.05 -9.00
C PRO A 43 -10.85 -0.77 -10.22
N CYS A 44 -10.87 -2.10 -10.19
CA CYS A 44 -11.61 -2.95 -11.12
C CYS A 44 -12.08 -4.23 -10.41
N SER A 45 -13.06 -4.91 -11.01
CA SER A 45 -13.67 -6.11 -10.44
C SER A 45 -12.63 -7.22 -10.20
N PRO A 46 -12.46 -7.70 -8.96
CA PRO A 46 -11.48 -8.73 -8.66
C PRO A 46 -11.91 -10.10 -9.19
N THR A 47 -10.96 -10.83 -9.77
CA THR A 47 -11.11 -12.26 -10.09
C THR A 47 -10.65 -13.11 -8.91
N SER A 48 -11.45 -14.07 -8.46
CA SER A 48 -11.05 -14.98 -7.38
C SER A 48 -9.99 -15.98 -7.86
N VAL A 49 -8.91 -16.13 -7.09
CA VAL A 49 -7.78 -17.02 -7.43
C VAL A 49 -7.44 -18.04 -6.33
N GLY A 50 -8.23 -18.07 -5.25
CA GLY A 50 -7.94 -18.91 -4.09
C GLY A 50 -6.55 -18.62 -3.53
N SER A 51 -5.77 -19.66 -3.25
CA SER A 51 -4.41 -19.55 -2.70
C SER A 51 -3.30 -19.65 -3.77
N ALA A 52 -3.58 -19.29 -5.02
CA ALA A 52 -2.59 -19.30 -6.08
C ALA A 52 -1.37 -18.42 -5.73
N SER A 53 -0.16 -18.92 -6.01
CA SER A 53 1.08 -18.15 -5.84
C SER A 53 1.40 -17.24 -7.02
N THR A 54 0.80 -17.48 -8.19
CA THR A 54 0.92 -16.62 -9.36
C THR A 54 -0.43 -15.99 -9.67
N LEU A 55 -0.47 -14.65 -9.70
CA LEU A 55 -1.69 -13.88 -9.97
C LEU A 55 -1.79 -13.50 -11.45
N TYR A 56 -0.66 -13.14 -12.06
CA TYR A 56 -0.59 -12.67 -13.44
C TYR A 56 0.68 -13.17 -14.12
N THR A 57 0.55 -13.52 -15.40
CA THR A 57 1.68 -13.77 -16.28
C THR A 57 1.33 -13.34 -17.70
N THR A 58 2.29 -12.77 -18.41
CA THR A 58 2.23 -12.57 -19.86
C THR A 58 3.62 -12.75 -20.46
N SER A 59 3.66 -13.21 -21.71
CA SER A 59 4.89 -13.41 -22.48
C SER A 59 4.81 -12.90 -23.93
N SER A 60 3.71 -12.22 -24.29
CA SER A 60 3.50 -11.65 -25.63
C SER A 60 2.31 -10.70 -25.63
N GLY A 61 2.36 -9.65 -26.46
CA GLY A 61 1.17 -8.88 -26.85
C GLY A 61 0.53 -8.05 -25.73
N SER A 62 1.30 -7.20 -25.05
CA SER A 62 0.77 -6.23 -24.10
C SER A 62 0.21 -4.98 -24.78
N GLY A 63 -0.88 -4.45 -24.24
CA GLY A 63 -1.43 -3.16 -24.65
C GLY A 63 -0.54 -2.00 -24.20
N THR A 64 -0.56 -0.91 -25.00
CA THR A 64 0.15 0.34 -24.72
C THR A 64 -0.62 1.30 -23.82
N SER A 65 -1.83 0.93 -23.43
CA SER A 65 -2.67 1.65 -22.47
C SER A 65 -2.70 0.93 -21.13
N TYR A 66 -2.79 1.70 -20.05
CA TYR A 66 -2.93 1.14 -18.70
C TYR A 66 -4.17 0.26 -18.60
N THR A 67 -3.95 -0.98 -18.17
CA THR A 67 -5.00 -1.96 -17.91
C THR A 67 -5.01 -2.28 -16.42
N CYS A 68 -6.20 -2.30 -15.82
CA CYS A 68 -6.38 -2.65 -14.42
C CYS A 68 -6.45 -4.17 -14.25
N PHE A 69 -5.67 -4.69 -13.32
CA PHE A 69 -5.70 -6.08 -12.89
C PHE A 69 -6.10 -6.13 -11.41
N SER A 70 -6.98 -7.06 -11.05
CA SER A 70 -7.49 -7.18 -9.68
C SER A 70 -7.80 -8.65 -9.36
N TYR A 71 -7.33 -9.11 -8.21
CA TYR A 71 -7.40 -10.50 -7.77
C TYR A 71 -7.83 -10.58 -6.31
N ALA A 72 -8.78 -11.46 -6.02
CA ALA A 72 -9.13 -11.84 -4.65
C ALA A 72 -8.37 -13.12 -4.29
N TRP A 73 -7.34 -12.98 -3.46
CA TRP A 73 -6.46 -14.05 -3.01
C TRP A 73 -6.74 -14.43 -1.56
N THR A 74 -6.86 -15.73 -1.28
CA THR A 74 -7.07 -16.27 0.05
C THR A 74 -5.75 -16.79 0.60
N SER A 75 -5.27 -16.21 1.71
CA SER A 75 -3.99 -16.64 2.28
C SER A 75 -4.05 -18.09 2.78
N PRO A 76 -3.13 -18.98 2.36
CA PRO A 76 -3.12 -20.37 2.81
C PRO A 76 -2.58 -20.51 4.24
N ALA A 77 -1.82 -19.52 4.73
CA ALA A 77 -1.17 -19.56 6.04
C ALA A 77 -1.11 -18.15 6.67
N THR A 78 -0.85 -18.11 7.98
CA THR A 78 -0.54 -16.86 8.68
C THR A 78 0.97 -16.65 8.66
N GLY A 79 1.43 -15.45 8.27
CA GLY A 79 2.85 -15.15 8.19
C GLY A 79 3.18 -14.03 7.23
N LEU A 80 4.47 -13.84 6.99
CA LEU A 80 4.97 -12.84 6.04
C LEU A 80 4.78 -13.35 4.62
N VAL A 81 4.20 -12.52 3.76
CA VAL A 81 3.97 -12.80 2.33
C VAL A 81 4.67 -11.73 1.52
N THR A 82 5.36 -12.15 0.47
CA THR A 82 6.03 -11.25 -0.48
C THR A 82 5.17 -11.09 -1.73
N LEU A 83 4.68 -9.88 -1.99
CA LEU A 83 4.18 -9.50 -3.30
C LEU A 83 5.38 -9.13 -4.18
N ALA A 84 5.52 -9.76 -5.32
CA ALA A 84 6.60 -9.48 -6.27
C ALA A 84 6.07 -9.26 -7.68
N PHE A 85 6.68 -8.31 -8.37
CA PHE A 85 6.53 -8.05 -9.79
C PHE A 85 7.87 -8.33 -10.47
N GLU A 86 7.85 -9.15 -11.51
CA GLU A 86 9.01 -9.44 -12.35
C GLU A 86 8.75 -8.94 -13.76
N PHE A 87 9.67 -8.14 -14.31
CA PHE A 87 9.50 -7.47 -15.60
C PHE A 87 10.72 -7.68 -16.50
N ARG A 88 10.43 -8.03 -17.76
CA ARG A 88 11.38 -7.98 -18.87
C ARG A 88 10.71 -7.29 -20.03
N HIS A 89 11.42 -6.38 -20.67
CA HIS A 89 10.96 -5.71 -21.86
C HIS A 89 12.13 -5.40 -22.81
N ASP A 90 12.15 -6.09 -23.95
CA ASP A 90 13.22 -5.93 -24.96
C ASP A 90 12.64 -5.21 -26.20
N PRO A 91 12.88 -3.90 -26.47
CA PRO A 91 13.82 -2.96 -25.82
C PRO A 91 13.18 -1.81 -25.01
N ASP A 92 11.85 -1.76 -24.91
CA ASP A 92 11.12 -0.67 -24.21
C ASP A 92 10.93 -0.95 -22.71
N HIS A 93 9.89 -0.39 -22.08
CA HIS A 93 9.61 -0.49 -20.65
C HIS A 93 8.23 -1.10 -20.36
N TRP A 94 8.12 -1.78 -19.22
CA TRP A 94 6.89 -1.88 -18.47
C TRP A 94 6.66 -0.63 -17.63
N PHE A 95 5.40 -0.26 -17.49
CA PHE A 95 4.97 0.81 -16.61
C PHE A 95 3.93 0.29 -15.64
N LEU A 96 4.26 0.31 -14.35
CA LEU A 96 3.43 -0.18 -13.25
C LEU A 96 3.04 1.00 -12.36
N ASP A 97 1.78 1.05 -11.97
CA ASP A 97 1.26 2.12 -11.12
C ASP A 97 0.09 1.63 -10.24
N ASP A 98 -0.25 2.41 -9.22
CA ASP A 98 -1.41 2.25 -8.35
C ASP A 98 -1.57 0.81 -7.78
N VAL A 99 -0.47 0.24 -7.27
CA VAL A 99 -0.46 -1.10 -6.68
C VAL A 99 -1.20 -1.11 -5.35
N SER A 100 -2.01 -2.10 -5.03
CA SER A 100 -2.63 -2.19 -3.71
C SER A 100 -2.83 -3.62 -3.26
N VAL A 101 -2.78 -3.82 -1.94
CA VAL A 101 -3.20 -5.05 -1.28
C VAL A 101 -4.09 -4.65 -0.11
N TYR A 102 -5.39 -4.94 -0.22
CA TYR A 102 -6.35 -4.61 0.82
C TYR A 102 -6.83 -5.84 1.58
N ALA A 103 -6.80 -5.77 2.90
CA ALA A 103 -7.50 -6.68 3.81
C ALA A 103 -8.73 -5.96 4.37
N GLY A 104 -9.87 -6.11 3.71
CA GLY A 104 -11.03 -5.25 3.99
C GLY A 104 -10.65 -3.77 3.77
N PRO A 105 -10.82 -2.87 4.76
CA PRO A 105 -10.49 -1.46 4.61
C PRO A 105 -9.00 -1.12 4.76
N VAL A 106 -8.14 -2.10 5.12
CA VAL A 106 -6.75 -1.84 5.49
C VAL A 106 -5.82 -2.04 4.30
N GLN A 107 -5.10 -0.99 3.90
CA GLN A 107 -3.99 -1.09 2.95
C GLN A 107 -2.80 -1.77 3.63
N MET A 108 -2.27 -2.80 2.99
CA MET A 108 -1.17 -3.61 3.53
C MET A 108 0.21 -3.15 3.04
N LEU A 109 0.25 -2.28 2.02
CA LEU A 109 1.48 -1.78 1.40
C LEU A 109 1.70 -0.28 1.64
N ASN A 110 2.94 0.16 1.44
CA ASN A 110 3.36 1.57 1.49
C ASN A 110 3.91 2.01 0.14
N ASN A 111 3.78 3.30 -0.17
CA ASN A 111 4.25 3.91 -1.43
C ASN A 111 3.72 3.17 -2.67
N THR A 112 2.41 2.96 -2.69
CA THR A 112 1.68 2.11 -3.64
C THR A 112 1.59 2.68 -5.06
N GLY A 113 1.57 3.99 -5.19
CA GLY A 113 1.64 4.71 -6.48
C GLY A 113 2.98 5.42 -6.68
N PHE A 114 4.03 5.06 -5.93
CA PHE A 114 5.38 5.64 -6.08
C PHE A 114 5.52 7.17 -5.89
N GLU A 115 4.46 7.84 -5.41
CA GLU A 115 4.35 9.30 -5.27
C GLU A 115 5.34 9.96 -4.30
N THR A 116 6.15 9.17 -3.59
CA THR A 116 7.29 9.69 -2.83
C THR A 116 8.48 10.07 -3.72
N GLY A 117 8.44 9.75 -5.02
CA GLY A 117 9.53 9.94 -5.97
C GLY A 117 10.71 8.99 -5.76
N SER A 118 10.53 7.96 -4.94
CA SER A 118 11.55 6.97 -4.58
C SER A 118 10.98 5.56 -4.65
N LEU A 119 11.84 4.59 -4.94
CA LEU A 119 11.45 3.17 -4.95
C LEU A 119 11.19 2.64 -3.53
N SER A 120 11.79 3.24 -2.49
CA SER A 120 11.59 2.80 -1.12
C SER A 120 10.10 2.92 -0.71
N PRO A 121 9.50 1.91 -0.04
CA PRO A 121 10.13 0.74 0.56
C PRO A 121 10.12 -0.52 -0.31
N TRP A 122 9.85 -0.41 -1.61
CA TRP A 122 10.01 -1.54 -2.54
C TRP A 122 11.49 -1.94 -2.65
N VAL A 123 11.72 -3.25 -2.59
CA VAL A 123 13.06 -3.82 -2.72
C VAL A 123 13.23 -4.31 -4.15
N ARG A 124 14.22 -3.74 -4.85
CA ARG A 124 14.64 -4.24 -6.17
C ARG A 124 15.67 -5.35 -6.03
N THR A 125 15.47 -6.43 -6.77
CA THR A 125 16.39 -7.57 -6.86
C THR A 125 16.47 -8.07 -8.30
N THR A 126 17.54 -8.77 -8.64
CA THR A 126 17.76 -9.33 -9.97
C THR A 126 17.82 -10.86 -9.89
N PRO A 127 16.66 -11.55 -9.77
CA PRO A 127 16.62 -12.98 -9.44
C PRO A 127 17.27 -13.88 -10.52
N TYR A 128 17.41 -13.40 -11.75
CA TYR A 128 18.03 -14.13 -12.86
C TYR A 128 19.44 -13.62 -13.20
N GLY A 129 20.10 -12.92 -12.27
CA GLY A 129 21.40 -12.29 -12.49
C GLY A 129 21.30 -10.90 -13.11
N THR A 130 22.43 -10.30 -13.50
CA THR A 130 22.46 -8.93 -14.01
C THR A 130 21.82 -8.84 -15.40
N CYS A 131 20.61 -8.28 -15.47
CA CYS A 131 19.96 -7.98 -16.74
C CYS A 131 20.66 -6.82 -17.46
N SER A 132 20.57 -6.82 -18.78
CA SER A 132 20.93 -5.64 -19.58
C SER A 132 19.77 -4.63 -19.53
N GLY A 133 19.93 -3.43 -20.08
CA GLY A 133 18.85 -2.42 -20.11
C GLY A 133 18.74 -1.60 -18.83
N VAL A 134 17.52 -1.12 -18.53
CA VAL A 134 17.25 -0.16 -17.45
C VAL A 134 16.46 -0.85 -16.35
N ALA A 135 17.12 -1.13 -15.22
CA ALA A 135 16.48 -1.75 -14.06
C ALA A 135 15.35 -0.88 -13.48
N GLY A 136 14.30 -1.50 -12.94
CA GLY A 136 13.07 -0.86 -12.48
C GLY A 136 13.30 0.34 -11.55
N TYR A 137 12.87 1.52 -11.94
CA TYR A 137 13.07 2.77 -11.19
C TYR A 137 11.79 3.61 -11.17
N VAL A 138 11.70 4.52 -10.20
CA VAL A 138 10.58 5.48 -10.14
C VAL A 138 10.84 6.61 -11.12
N CYS A 139 9.89 6.84 -12.01
CA CYS A 139 9.94 7.81 -13.09
C CYS A 139 8.69 8.72 -13.06
N ASN A 140 8.78 9.87 -13.71
CA ASN A 140 7.69 10.87 -13.81
C ASN A 140 7.40 11.32 -15.26
N SER A 141 7.99 10.62 -16.23
CA SER A 141 7.76 10.79 -17.66
C SER A 141 6.84 9.68 -18.18
N TYR A 142 6.37 9.75 -19.42
CA TYR A 142 5.54 8.69 -20.04
C TYR A 142 4.09 8.56 -19.52
N SER A 143 3.55 9.64 -18.96
CA SER A 143 2.16 9.74 -18.50
C SER A 143 1.82 8.67 -17.44
N PRO A 144 2.08 8.94 -16.14
CA PRO A 144 1.67 8.06 -15.04
C PRO A 144 0.17 7.76 -15.11
N ARG A 145 -0.27 6.66 -14.50
CA ARG A 145 -1.70 6.36 -14.46
C ARG A 145 -2.41 7.35 -13.55
N SER A 146 -1.84 7.64 -12.39
CA SER A 146 -2.33 8.64 -11.45
C SER A 146 -1.16 9.43 -10.85
N GLY A 147 -1.43 10.58 -10.23
CA GLY A 147 -0.37 11.37 -9.59
C GLY A 147 0.73 11.82 -10.56
N SER A 148 1.97 11.83 -10.08
CA SER A 148 3.16 12.31 -10.81
C SER A 148 4.20 11.23 -11.06
N TYR A 149 4.13 10.10 -10.36
CA TYR A 149 5.17 9.09 -10.38
C TYR A 149 4.59 7.70 -10.67
N HIS A 150 5.43 6.84 -11.22
CA HIS A 150 5.12 5.42 -11.40
C HIS A 150 6.44 4.64 -11.54
N LEU A 151 6.36 3.32 -11.63
CA LEU A 151 7.53 2.51 -11.96
C LEU A 151 7.71 2.46 -13.49
N CYS A 152 8.95 2.64 -13.93
CA CYS A 152 9.44 2.32 -15.27
C CYS A 152 10.43 1.17 -15.19
N ASP A 153 10.27 0.13 -16.00
CA ASP A 153 11.16 -1.03 -16.00
C ASP A 153 11.50 -1.50 -17.42
N GLY A 154 12.74 -1.28 -17.83
CA GLY A 154 13.26 -1.61 -19.16
C GLY A 154 14.33 -2.70 -19.11
N SER A 155 14.22 -3.65 -18.18
CA SER A 155 15.14 -4.78 -18.09
C SER A 155 15.10 -5.64 -19.34
N ASN A 156 16.28 -5.93 -19.91
CA ASN A 156 16.46 -6.62 -21.18
C ASN A 156 17.25 -7.93 -21.00
N GLY A 157 16.85 -8.97 -21.72
CA GLY A 157 17.51 -10.28 -21.77
C GLY A 157 17.19 -11.17 -20.56
N CYS A 158 16.87 -10.58 -19.40
CA CYS A 158 16.23 -11.22 -18.27
C CYS A 158 15.25 -10.29 -17.58
N ALA A 159 14.51 -10.81 -16.60
CA ALA A 159 13.62 -10.02 -15.77
C ALA A 159 14.31 -9.57 -14.48
N ASP A 160 14.15 -8.32 -14.08
CA ASP A 160 14.40 -7.91 -12.70
C ASP A 160 13.08 -7.95 -11.90
N ARG A 161 13.17 -7.64 -10.60
CA ARG A 161 12.08 -7.81 -9.67
C ARG A 161 12.00 -6.66 -8.69
N ILE A 162 10.80 -6.14 -8.46
CA ILE A 162 10.49 -5.34 -7.28
C ILE A 162 9.56 -6.12 -6.36
N SER A 163 9.74 -5.98 -5.05
CA SER A 163 8.87 -6.64 -4.07
C SER A 163 8.65 -5.82 -2.81
N GLN A 164 7.54 -6.11 -2.14
CA GLN A 164 7.25 -5.63 -0.81
C GLN A 164 6.55 -6.74 -0.02
N GLN A 165 6.75 -6.74 1.29
CA GLN A 165 6.21 -7.77 2.17
C GLN A 165 5.09 -7.20 3.04
N PHE A 166 4.11 -8.05 3.35
CA PHE A 166 3.06 -7.76 4.32
C PHE A 166 2.74 -9.00 5.14
N THR A 167 2.15 -8.82 6.32
CA THR A 167 1.71 -9.96 7.14
C THR A 167 0.29 -10.37 6.74
N ALA A 168 0.14 -11.64 6.37
CA ALA A 168 -1.15 -12.24 6.03
C ALA A 168 -1.68 -13.12 7.17
N THR A 169 -3.01 -13.29 7.21
CA THR A 169 -3.73 -14.18 8.12
C THR A 169 -4.34 -15.32 7.32
N ALA A 170 -4.16 -16.58 7.77
CA ALA A 170 -4.74 -17.75 7.10
C ALA A 170 -6.25 -17.61 6.90
N GLY A 171 -6.75 -17.93 5.71
CA GLY A 171 -8.16 -17.86 5.34
C GLY A 171 -8.67 -16.44 5.05
N GLN A 172 -7.91 -15.38 5.37
CA GLN A 172 -8.29 -14.01 5.03
C GLN A 172 -8.17 -13.78 3.52
N ILE A 173 -9.15 -13.07 2.95
CA ILE A 173 -9.11 -12.61 1.57
C ILE A 173 -8.39 -11.26 1.52
N TYR A 174 -7.43 -11.16 0.61
CA TYR A 174 -6.73 -9.95 0.22
C TYR A 174 -7.09 -9.61 -1.22
N VAL A 175 -7.47 -8.36 -1.47
CA VAL A 175 -7.66 -7.86 -2.82
C VAL A 175 -6.37 -7.21 -3.29
N VAL A 176 -5.70 -7.86 -4.23
CA VAL A 176 -4.48 -7.37 -4.88
C VAL A 176 -4.88 -6.70 -6.18
N SER A 177 -4.49 -5.44 -6.40
CA SER A 177 -4.72 -4.78 -7.69
C SER A 177 -3.56 -3.90 -8.12
N PHE A 178 -3.45 -3.64 -9.41
CA PHE A 178 -2.42 -2.80 -10.01
C PHE A 178 -2.82 -2.38 -11.43
N TRP A 179 -2.18 -1.31 -11.92
CA TRP A 179 -2.29 -0.90 -13.32
C TRP A 179 -0.98 -1.15 -14.05
N LEU A 180 -1.06 -1.80 -15.21
CA LEU A 180 0.11 -2.15 -16.00
C LEU A 180 -0.12 -1.76 -17.47
N LYS A 181 0.92 -1.20 -18.10
CA LYS A 181 1.03 -1.06 -19.56
C LYS A 181 2.44 -1.38 -20.01
N SER A 182 2.58 -1.66 -21.30
CA SER A 182 3.88 -1.77 -21.96
C SER A 182 4.13 -0.56 -22.86
N GLY A 183 5.39 -0.19 -23.06
CA GLY A 183 5.77 0.90 -23.95
C GLY A 183 5.65 0.58 -25.43
N ALA A 184 5.69 -0.70 -25.82
CA ALA A 184 5.67 -1.10 -27.23
C ALA A 184 5.06 -2.49 -27.45
N THR A 185 4.39 -2.67 -28.60
CA THR A 185 3.89 -3.98 -29.04
C THR A 185 4.99 -4.79 -29.76
N GLY A 186 4.82 -6.12 -29.85
CA GLY A 186 5.69 -6.99 -30.68
C GLY A 186 7.10 -7.25 -30.15
N SER A 187 7.44 -6.74 -28.97
CA SER A 187 8.72 -6.95 -28.27
C SER A 187 8.77 -8.31 -27.54
N THR A 188 9.98 -8.80 -27.24
CA THR A 188 10.11 -9.90 -26.27
C THR A 188 9.85 -9.32 -24.89
N ILE A 189 8.72 -9.69 -24.30
CA ILE A 189 8.26 -9.13 -23.05
C ILE A 189 7.88 -10.26 -22.10
N SER A 190 8.04 -10.02 -20.80
CA SER A 190 7.36 -10.80 -19.79
C SER A 190 7.03 -9.94 -18.57
N ALA A 191 5.85 -10.15 -18.03
CA ALA A 191 5.49 -9.63 -16.71
C ALA A 191 4.89 -10.77 -15.89
N LYS A 192 5.31 -10.91 -14.64
CA LYS A 192 4.82 -11.92 -13.71
C LYS A 192 4.55 -11.30 -12.34
N VAL A 193 3.42 -11.63 -11.74
CA VAL A 193 3.05 -11.16 -10.40
C VAL A 193 2.79 -12.36 -9.49
N THR A 194 3.47 -12.41 -8.35
CA THR A 194 3.43 -13.54 -7.43
C THR A 194 3.24 -13.14 -5.97
N LEU A 195 2.68 -14.08 -5.20
CA LEU A 195 2.63 -14.10 -3.75
C LEU A 195 3.36 -15.36 -3.24
N SER A 196 4.33 -15.18 -2.34
CA SER A 196 5.13 -16.27 -1.76
C SER A 196 5.53 -16.00 -0.32
#